data_AF-R9B5V8-F1
#
_entry.id   AF-R9B5V8-F1
#
_cell.length_a   1.000
_cell.length_b   1.000
_cell.length_c   1.000
_cell.angle_alpha   90.00
_cell.angle_beta   90.00
_cell.angle_gamma   90.00
#
_symmetry.space_group_name_H-M   'P 1'
#
loop_
_entity.id
_entity.type
_entity.pdbx_description
1 polymer ?
#
loop_
_entity_poly.entity_id
_entity_poly.type
_entity_poly.pdbx_seq_one_letter_code
_entity_poly.pdbx_strand_id
1 'polypeptide(L)'
;MVDYKNCMKKSNINTILAFNKIQPKGEKRLHSLVSNGGLNNGYPILDLLSVFDGTFNKGHSKKVIDEYLGNFSFVKKWMLFSDYALYDKSKKNDVISFVLIPNLVGMEQLATIISNIRVKDLKKTRNINEFFLSFINNFPLLSFNFVLENDRYKKKKGYDVSKILNKFIDVGVNQNVFLTIVDYSKLARYNKDIIQLKKFKNLLLKNNISKNKMLDLIFLGQMAGYMVSNLAVRHGKIETFCWISDKDAFFEINQSNFGTDNPLIIDVFGASNHYFNEFYEYADVSPYELLIGTTKNIEFLDEIIKIPDYLAGALADWDYKNNSTSSIKINRILEELHANSTKHLSYKLDILPEGGCNCGLMDIIKLEKNPL
;
A
#
# COMPACT_ATOMS: atom_id res chain seq x y z
N MET A 1 15.64 -4.22 -23.81
CA MET A 1 14.80 -4.89 -22.81
C MET A 1 15.66 -5.08 -21.56
N VAL A 2 15.58 -4.15 -20.60
CA VAL A 2 16.42 -4.20 -19.39
C VAL A 2 15.96 -5.36 -18.52
N ASP A 3 16.89 -6.24 -18.17
CA ASP A 3 16.62 -7.44 -17.36
C ASP A 3 16.36 -7.03 -15.91
N TYR A 4 15.08 -7.00 -15.53
CA TYR A 4 14.59 -6.72 -14.19
C TYR A 4 15.33 -7.53 -13.10
N LYS A 5 15.73 -8.77 -13.42
CA LYS A 5 16.47 -9.61 -12.48
C LYS A 5 17.89 -9.11 -12.27
N ASN A 6 18.52 -8.50 -13.28
CA ASN A 6 19.88 -7.98 -13.14
C ASN A 6 19.93 -6.64 -12.40
N CYS A 7 18.93 -5.77 -12.55
CA CYS A 7 18.81 -4.56 -11.72
C CYS A 7 18.57 -4.93 -10.25
N MET A 8 17.68 -5.88 -9.98
CA MET A 8 17.36 -6.35 -8.62
C MET A 8 18.48 -7.21 -7.99
N LYS A 9 19.22 -7.98 -8.78
CA LYS A 9 20.40 -8.75 -8.33
C LYS A 9 21.61 -7.86 -8.03
N LYS A 10 21.80 -6.76 -8.78
CA LYS A 10 22.88 -5.79 -8.50
C LYS A 10 22.64 -4.99 -7.22
N SER A 11 21.41 -4.96 -6.70
CA SER A 11 20.98 -4.06 -5.64
C SER A 11 20.67 -4.73 -4.28
N ASN A 12 21.06 -5.98 -4.05
CA ASN A 12 20.78 -6.70 -2.78
C ASN A 12 19.29 -6.64 -2.35
N ILE A 13 18.33 -6.65 -3.29
CA ILE A 13 16.91 -6.85 -2.95
C ILE A 13 16.66 -8.36 -2.86
N ASN A 14 16.71 -8.89 -1.64
CA ASN A 14 16.77 -10.33 -1.37
C ASN A 14 15.42 -11.03 -1.13
N THR A 15 14.28 -10.47 -1.56
CA THR A 15 13.02 -11.21 -1.39
C THR A 15 12.16 -11.21 -2.65
N ILE A 16 12.42 -12.21 -3.50
CA ILE A 16 11.48 -12.67 -4.52
C ILE A 16 10.49 -13.60 -3.81
N LEU A 17 9.24 -13.16 -3.62
CA LEU A 17 8.16 -14.07 -3.25
C LEU A 17 7.57 -14.63 -4.54
N ALA A 18 8.13 -15.74 -5.02
CA ALA A 18 7.55 -16.47 -6.14
C ALA A 18 6.34 -17.29 -5.65
N PHE A 19 5.12 -16.87 -6.00
CA PHE A 19 3.91 -17.64 -5.73
C PHE A 19 3.57 -18.53 -6.92
N ASN A 20 4.08 -19.77 -6.91
CA ASN A 20 3.74 -20.78 -7.91
C ASN A 20 2.59 -21.66 -7.41
N LYS A 21 1.32 -21.29 -7.66
CA LYS A 21 0.21 -22.26 -7.67
C LYS A 21 -0.91 -21.86 -8.63
N ILE A 22 -1.41 -22.85 -9.36
CA ILE A 22 -2.70 -22.86 -10.06
C ILE A 22 -3.78 -23.05 -8.98
N GLN A 23 -4.79 -22.17 -8.90
CA GLN A 23 -5.82 -22.21 -7.86
C GLN A 23 -7.17 -22.76 -8.36
N PRO A 24 -7.97 -23.46 -7.52
CA PRO A 24 -9.27 -24.00 -7.88
C PRO A 24 -10.40 -22.97 -7.79
N LYS A 25 -11.51 -23.24 -8.50
CA LYS A 25 -12.74 -22.43 -8.61
C LYS A 25 -13.69 -22.61 -7.40
N GLY A 26 -14.38 -21.57 -6.94
CA GLY A 26 -15.65 -21.72 -6.19
C GLY A 26 -16.05 -20.62 -5.19
N GLU A 27 -17.33 -20.20 -5.26
CA GLU A 27 -17.98 -18.96 -4.73
C GLU A 27 -17.88 -18.68 -3.21
N LYS A 28 -17.36 -17.50 -2.82
CA LYS A 28 -17.58 -16.71 -1.60
C LYS A 28 -16.86 -15.33 -1.57
N ARG A 29 -17.67 -14.26 -1.47
CA ARG A 29 -17.27 -12.84 -1.29
C ARG A 29 -16.63 -12.54 0.09
N LEU A 30 -15.81 -11.48 0.14
CA LEU A 30 -15.08 -10.95 1.31
C LEU A 30 -15.83 -10.88 2.67
N HIS A 31 -17.17 -10.74 2.71
CA HIS A 31 -17.93 -10.79 3.97
C HIS A 31 -17.82 -12.14 4.71
N SER A 32 -17.40 -13.21 4.02
CA SER A 32 -17.09 -14.50 4.65
C SER A 32 -15.73 -14.54 5.36
N LEU A 33 -14.82 -13.57 5.12
CA LEU A 33 -13.51 -13.47 5.79
C LEU A 33 -13.64 -13.39 7.32
N VAL A 34 -14.66 -12.66 7.77
CA VAL A 34 -14.90 -12.39 9.19
C VAL A 34 -15.62 -13.56 9.87
N SER A 35 -16.31 -14.42 9.11
CA SER A 35 -17.28 -15.38 9.64
C SER A 35 -16.92 -16.86 9.45
N ASN A 36 -16.09 -17.25 8.46
CA ASN A 36 -16.09 -18.64 7.99
C ASN A 36 -14.76 -19.40 7.95
N GLY A 37 -13.70 -18.96 8.64
CA GLY A 37 -12.60 -19.83 9.11
C GLY A 37 -11.87 -20.75 8.10
N GLY A 38 -12.17 -20.68 6.80
CA GLY A 38 -11.54 -21.47 5.76
C GLY A 38 -10.29 -20.74 5.32
N LEU A 39 -9.14 -21.15 5.83
CA LEU A 39 -7.91 -20.40 5.61
C LEU A 39 -6.72 -21.35 5.38
N ASN A 40 -6.01 -21.17 4.27
CA ASN A 40 -4.89 -22.01 3.82
C ASN A 40 -3.48 -21.44 4.16
N ASN A 41 -3.33 -20.25 4.76
CA ASN A 41 -2.05 -19.61 5.12
C ASN A 41 -2.06 -18.86 6.47
N GLY A 42 -0.97 -18.19 6.88
CA GLY A 42 -0.63 -17.93 8.29
C GLY A 42 -0.95 -16.58 8.99
N TYR A 43 -1.34 -15.50 8.32
CA TYR A 43 -1.66 -14.20 8.99
C TYR A 43 -3.14 -13.83 8.84
N PRO A 44 -3.84 -13.26 9.84
CA PRO A 44 -5.23 -12.87 9.66
C PRO A 44 -5.37 -11.53 8.93
N ILE A 45 -6.43 -11.36 8.13
CA ILE A 45 -6.78 -10.06 7.56
C ILE A 45 -7.37 -9.18 8.65
N LEU A 46 -6.92 -7.93 8.76
CA LEU A 46 -7.56 -6.95 9.64
C LEU A 46 -8.96 -6.66 9.12
N ASP A 47 -9.95 -6.68 10.01
CA ASP A 47 -11.35 -6.39 9.70
C ASP A 47 -11.52 -5.04 8.97
N LEU A 48 -10.60 -4.09 9.19
CA LEU A 48 -10.50 -2.82 8.48
C LEU A 48 -10.50 -2.96 6.94
N LEU A 49 -9.91 -4.00 6.36
CA LEU A 49 -9.80 -4.07 4.90
C LEU A 49 -11.07 -4.56 4.20
N SER A 50 -12.04 -5.07 4.94
CA SER A 50 -13.31 -5.57 4.38
C SER A 50 -14.09 -4.49 3.61
N VAL A 51 -13.90 -3.21 3.95
CA VAL A 51 -14.61 -2.11 3.29
C VAL A 51 -14.01 -1.71 1.95
N PHE A 52 -12.77 -2.12 1.66
CA PHE A 52 -12.12 -1.71 0.42
C PHE A 52 -12.86 -2.28 -0.79
N ASP A 53 -13.40 -3.49 -0.71
CA ASP A 53 -14.24 -4.02 -1.79
C ASP A 53 -15.47 -3.18 -2.09
N GLY A 54 -16.11 -2.66 -1.05
CA GLY A 54 -17.27 -1.78 -1.19
C GLY A 54 -16.93 -0.47 -1.91
N THR A 55 -15.70 0.01 -1.77
CA THR A 55 -15.24 1.31 -2.28
C THR A 55 -14.56 1.19 -3.65
N PHE A 56 -13.66 0.22 -3.82
CA PHE A 56 -12.82 0.05 -5.01
C PHE A 56 -13.58 -0.65 -6.14
N ASN A 57 -14.44 -1.62 -5.81
CA ASN A 57 -15.16 -2.43 -6.78
C ASN A 57 -16.54 -1.88 -7.14
N LYS A 58 -16.82 -0.60 -6.84
CA LYS A 58 -18.09 0.05 -7.15
C LYS A 58 -17.90 1.47 -7.70
N GLY A 59 -18.95 1.98 -8.35
CA GLY A 59 -19.08 3.38 -8.75
C GLY A 59 -17.94 3.90 -9.62
N HIS A 60 -17.53 5.14 -9.34
CA HIS A 60 -16.53 5.87 -10.13
C HIS A 60 -15.15 5.20 -10.07
N SER A 61 -14.70 4.78 -8.88
CA SER A 61 -13.41 4.10 -8.69
C SER A 61 -13.27 2.88 -9.58
N LYS A 62 -14.30 2.02 -9.63
CA LYS A 62 -14.29 0.82 -10.48
C LYS A 62 -14.06 1.19 -11.95
N LYS A 63 -14.82 2.18 -12.45
CA LYS A 63 -14.75 2.63 -13.85
C LYS A 63 -13.36 3.13 -14.21
N VAL A 64 -12.80 4.02 -13.39
CA VAL A 64 -11.46 4.59 -13.61
C VAL A 64 -10.38 3.51 -13.61
N ILE A 65 -10.42 2.59 -12.65
CA ILE A 65 -9.44 1.50 -12.55
C ILE A 65 -9.53 0.59 -13.78
N ASP A 66 -10.74 0.18 -14.17
CA ASP A 66 -10.92 -0.73 -15.31
C ASP A 66 -10.52 -0.08 -16.64
N GLU A 67 -10.86 1.20 -16.83
CA GLU A 67 -10.47 1.96 -18.01
C GLU A 67 -8.94 2.10 -18.10
N TYR A 68 -8.30 2.45 -16.98
CA TYR A 68 -6.85 2.54 -16.91
C TYR A 68 -6.16 1.20 -17.21
N LEU A 69 -6.59 0.11 -16.57
CA LEU A 69 -6.03 -1.23 -16.83
C LEU A 69 -6.31 -1.70 -18.27
N GLY A 70 -7.49 -1.40 -18.81
CA GLY A 70 -7.86 -1.73 -20.19
C GLY A 70 -6.96 -1.05 -21.23
N ASN A 71 -6.66 0.24 -21.03
CA ASN A 71 -5.75 1.02 -21.88
C ASN A 71 -4.32 0.46 -21.90
N PHE A 72 -3.92 -0.29 -20.86
CA PHE A 72 -2.62 -0.94 -20.74
C PHE A 72 -2.71 -2.47 -20.70
N SER A 73 -3.75 -3.06 -21.29
CA SER A 73 -3.98 -4.51 -21.29
C SER A 73 -2.86 -5.37 -21.92
N PHE A 74 -1.99 -4.75 -22.71
CA PHE A 74 -0.79 -5.37 -23.28
C PHE A 74 0.40 -5.41 -22.31
N VAL A 75 0.35 -4.64 -21.22
CA VAL A 75 1.42 -4.53 -20.22
C VAL A 75 1.29 -5.64 -19.20
N LYS A 76 2.30 -6.48 -19.08
CA LYS A 76 2.31 -7.61 -18.13
C LYS A 76 3.13 -7.35 -16.88
N LYS A 77 3.85 -6.23 -16.82
CA LYS A 77 4.73 -5.87 -15.72
C LYS A 77 4.27 -4.55 -15.11
N TRP A 78 3.98 -4.56 -13.82
CA TRP A 78 3.39 -3.44 -13.12
C TRP A 78 4.19 -3.08 -11.87
N MET A 79 4.19 -1.79 -11.53
CA MET A 79 4.94 -1.25 -10.40
C MET A 79 3.99 -0.44 -9.53
N LEU A 80 4.02 -0.67 -8.23
CA LEU A 80 3.33 0.10 -7.21
C LEU A 80 4.39 0.82 -6.40
N PHE A 81 4.39 2.14 -6.46
CA PHE A 81 5.22 2.98 -5.61
C PHE A 81 4.39 3.50 -4.45
N SER A 82 4.95 3.59 -3.25
CA SER A 82 4.21 4.16 -2.12
C SER A 82 5.06 5.02 -1.20
N ASP A 83 4.41 6.05 -0.66
CA ASP A 83 4.98 6.96 0.34
C ASP A 83 3.92 7.32 1.39
N TYR A 84 4.36 7.68 2.59
CA TYR A 84 3.46 7.93 3.72
C TYR A 84 3.84 9.18 4.52
N ALA A 85 2.90 10.12 4.60
CA ALA A 85 2.98 11.26 5.50
C ALA A 85 2.24 10.91 6.80
N LEU A 86 2.93 10.25 7.74
CA LEU A 86 2.33 9.77 8.99
C LEU A 86 2.95 10.43 10.24
N TYR A 87 2.11 10.75 11.22
CA TYR A 87 2.47 11.26 12.55
C TYR A 87 3.14 12.64 12.57
N ASP A 88 3.05 13.42 11.48
CA ASP A 88 3.51 14.81 11.47
C ASP A 88 2.48 15.72 12.14
N LYS A 89 2.83 16.18 13.35
CA LYS A 89 1.96 17.07 14.16
C LYS A 89 1.73 18.45 13.52
N SER A 90 2.57 18.85 12.57
CA SER A 90 2.39 20.11 11.82
C SER A 90 1.38 19.98 10.69
N LYS A 91 1.02 18.74 10.31
CA LYS A 91 0.06 18.43 9.26
C LYS A 91 -1.34 18.25 9.80
N LYS A 92 -2.32 18.28 8.89
CA LYS A 92 -3.75 18.15 9.17
C LYS A 92 -4.19 16.71 9.16
N ASN A 93 -3.61 15.92 8.26
CA ASN A 93 -3.97 14.54 8.02
C ASN A 93 -2.73 13.64 7.97
N ASP A 94 -2.98 12.38 8.27
CA ASP A 94 -2.08 11.28 7.99
C ASP A 94 -2.45 10.77 6.60
N VAL A 95 -1.47 10.55 5.72
CA VAL A 95 -1.74 10.16 4.32
C VAL A 95 -0.89 8.98 3.90
N ILE A 96 -1.53 8.03 3.22
CA ILE A 96 -0.90 6.88 2.57
C ILE A 96 -1.17 7.03 1.08
N SER A 97 -0.12 7.11 0.27
CA SER A 97 -0.23 7.23 -1.19
C SER A 97 0.36 6.02 -1.89
N PHE A 98 -0.40 5.43 -2.80
CA PHE A 98 0.06 4.41 -3.73
C PHE A 98 -0.04 4.94 -5.16
N VAL A 99 0.98 4.69 -5.99
CA VAL A 99 1.04 5.09 -7.40
C VAL A 99 1.34 3.86 -8.25
N LEU A 100 0.37 3.47 -9.07
CA LEU A 100 0.43 2.36 -10.00
C LEU A 100 0.95 2.84 -11.36
N ILE A 101 2.02 2.20 -11.83
CA ILE A 101 2.69 2.53 -13.09
C ILE A 101 2.87 1.26 -13.94
N PRO A 102 2.38 1.23 -15.20
CA PRO A 102 2.73 0.19 -16.16
C PRO A 102 4.22 0.31 -16.49
N ASN A 103 4.92 -0.82 -16.55
CA ASN A 103 6.31 -0.82 -16.96
C ASN A 103 6.44 -0.65 -18.49
N LEU A 104 6.55 0.60 -18.94
CA LEU A 104 6.73 0.95 -20.36
C LEU A 104 8.20 1.18 -20.75
N VAL A 105 9.01 1.73 -19.85
CA VAL A 105 10.40 2.17 -20.13
C VAL A 105 11.44 1.58 -19.18
N GLY A 106 11.04 0.85 -18.13
CA GLY A 106 11.93 0.38 -17.06
C GLY A 106 12.21 1.45 -15.99
N MET A 107 12.55 1.01 -14.78
CA MET A 107 12.65 1.88 -13.60
C MET A 107 13.83 2.87 -13.67
N GLU A 108 15.01 2.44 -14.12
CA GLU A 108 16.19 3.32 -14.23
C GLU A 108 15.97 4.46 -15.23
N GLN A 109 15.33 4.17 -16.36
CA GLN A 109 15.00 5.19 -17.36
C GLN A 109 13.93 6.14 -16.84
N LEU A 110 12.88 5.61 -16.18
CA LEU A 110 11.86 6.42 -15.53
C LEU A 110 12.47 7.36 -14.48
N ALA A 111 13.35 6.84 -13.62
CA ALA A 111 14.08 7.63 -12.64
C ALA A 111 14.92 8.73 -13.29
N THR A 112 15.60 8.42 -14.40
CA THR A 112 16.39 9.40 -15.18
C THR A 112 15.52 10.49 -15.80
N ILE A 113 14.34 10.13 -16.32
CA ILE A 113 13.37 11.11 -16.84
C ILE A 113 12.92 12.04 -15.71
N ILE A 114 12.56 11.48 -14.56
CA ILE A 114 12.10 12.26 -13.41
C ILE A 114 13.22 13.17 -12.89
N SER A 115 14.46 12.67 -12.75
CA SER A 115 15.57 13.48 -12.27
C SER A 115 15.90 14.65 -13.21
N ASN A 116 15.82 14.44 -14.53
CA ASN A 116 16.06 15.49 -15.52
C ASN A 116 14.95 16.56 -15.53
N ILE A 117 13.70 16.16 -15.34
CA ILE A 117 12.58 17.09 -15.25
C ILE A 117 12.66 17.91 -13.97
N ARG A 118 13.16 17.30 -12.89
CA ARG A 118 13.18 17.85 -11.54
C ARG A 118 14.49 18.61 -11.27
N VAL A 119 14.56 19.84 -11.76
CA VAL A 119 15.75 20.71 -11.63
C VAL A 119 16.21 20.92 -10.16
N LYS A 120 15.33 20.84 -9.14
CA LYS A 120 15.68 20.97 -7.70
C LYS A 120 14.72 20.22 -6.76
N ASP A 121 15.19 19.90 -5.54
CA ASP A 121 14.37 19.34 -4.45
C ASP A 121 13.23 20.28 -4.03
N LEU A 122 12.00 19.75 -4.00
CA LEU A 122 10.81 20.51 -3.65
C LEU A 122 10.87 21.12 -2.25
N LYS A 123 11.49 20.43 -1.27
CA LYS A 123 11.61 20.93 0.11
C LYS A 123 12.45 22.20 0.22
N LYS A 124 13.29 22.50 -0.79
CA LYS A 124 14.24 23.63 -0.80
C LYS A 124 13.87 24.74 -1.76
N THR A 125 12.76 24.63 -2.51
CA THR A 125 12.34 25.64 -3.47
C THR A 125 10.99 26.26 -3.13
N ARG A 126 10.91 27.59 -3.24
CA ARG A 126 9.65 28.34 -3.13
C ARG A 126 8.70 28.06 -4.29
N ASN A 127 9.27 27.75 -5.47
CA ASN A 127 8.53 27.51 -6.71
C ASN A 127 8.32 26.01 -6.93
N ILE A 128 7.15 25.66 -7.46
CA ILE A 128 6.85 24.33 -7.98
C ILE A 128 7.49 24.19 -9.36
N ASN A 129 7.90 22.97 -9.69
CA ASN A 129 8.37 22.66 -11.02
C ASN A 129 7.17 22.31 -11.94
N GLU A 130 6.83 23.22 -12.84
CA GLU A 130 5.75 23.06 -13.84
C GLU A 130 5.88 21.80 -14.66
N PHE A 131 7.10 21.50 -15.11
CA PHE A 131 7.36 20.31 -15.92
C PHE A 131 7.10 19.05 -15.11
N PHE A 132 7.34 19.06 -13.80
CA PHE A 132 7.06 17.91 -12.96
C PHE A 132 5.57 17.73 -12.70
N LEU A 133 4.81 18.81 -12.45
CA LEU A 133 3.34 18.71 -12.34
C LEU A 133 2.71 18.23 -13.65
N SER A 134 3.13 18.81 -14.77
CA SER A 134 2.72 18.38 -16.10
C SER A 134 3.10 16.92 -16.36
N PHE A 135 4.30 16.50 -15.96
CA PHE A 135 4.72 15.12 -16.06
C PHE A 135 3.80 14.20 -15.25
N ILE A 136 3.56 14.49 -13.96
CA ILE A 136 2.65 13.69 -13.14
C ILE A 136 1.29 13.62 -13.82
N ASN A 137 0.79 14.73 -14.38
CA ASN A 137 -0.53 14.78 -15.01
C ASN A 137 -0.63 13.97 -16.30
N ASN A 138 0.40 13.95 -17.13
CA ASN A 138 0.37 13.33 -18.45
C ASN A 138 0.99 11.94 -18.51
N PHE A 139 1.82 11.57 -17.53
CA PHE A 139 2.43 10.25 -17.48
C PHE A 139 1.37 9.18 -17.18
N PRO A 140 1.45 7.98 -17.78
CA PRO A 140 0.53 6.88 -17.50
C PRO A 140 0.76 6.36 -16.09
N LEU A 141 0.05 6.96 -15.14
CA LEU A 141 0.01 6.57 -13.73
C LEU A 141 -1.42 6.67 -13.22
N LEU A 142 -1.74 5.85 -12.22
CA LEU A 142 -2.97 5.91 -11.45
C LEU A 142 -2.60 5.93 -9.97
N SER A 143 -3.13 6.86 -9.18
CA SER A 143 -2.84 6.94 -7.75
C SER A 143 -4.06 6.66 -6.88
N PHE A 144 -3.80 6.07 -5.72
CA PHE A 144 -4.74 5.77 -4.66
C PHE A 144 -4.20 6.43 -3.39
N ASN A 145 -4.85 7.49 -2.96
CA ASN A 145 -4.41 8.28 -1.81
C ASN A 145 -5.44 8.11 -0.68
N PHE A 146 -5.00 7.74 0.50
CA PHE A 146 -5.87 7.51 1.65
C PHE A 146 -5.57 8.57 2.70
N VAL A 147 -6.56 9.41 2.97
CA VAL A 147 -6.51 10.48 3.97
C VAL A 147 -7.12 9.94 5.26
N LEU A 148 -6.31 9.90 6.31
CA LEU A 148 -6.67 9.46 7.64
C LEU A 148 -6.62 10.63 8.62
N GLU A 149 -7.46 10.56 9.66
CA GLU A 149 -7.39 11.55 10.72
C GLU A 149 -6.08 11.43 11.52
N ASN A 150 -5.42 12.56 11.78
CA ASN A 150 -4.31 12.62 12.72
C ASN A 150 -4.72 12.13 14.11
N ASP A 151 -3.85 11.34 14.74
CA ASP A 151 -4.09 10.69 16.05
C ASP A 151 -5.34 9.76 16.07
N ARG A 152 -5.71 9.17 14.92
CA ARG A 152 -6.84 8.24 14.74
C ARG A 152 -7.02 7.19 15.84
N TYR A 153 -5.93 6.71 16.45
CA TYR A 153 -5.96 5.71 17.52
C TYR A 153 -6.13 6.28 18.92
N LYS A 154 -5.78 7.54 19.17
CA LYS A 154 -5.86 8.14 20.52
C LYS A 154 -7.17 8.86 20.79
N LYS A 155 -7.76 9.46 19.75
CA LYS A 155 -8.95 10.30 19.88
C LYS A 155 -10.25 9.51 20.07
N LYS A 156 -10.24 8.21 19.77
CA LYS A 156 -11.45 7.38 19.77
C LYS A 156 -11.55 6.54 21.03
N LYS A 157 -12.45 6.96 21.93
CA LYS A 157 -12.76 6.25 23.18
C LYS A 157 -13.13 4.80 22.87
N GLY A 158 -12.40 3.84 23.46
CA GLY A 158 -12.62 2.40 23.28
C GLY A 158 -11.68 1.72 22.27
N TYR A 159 -10.86 2.47 21.51
CA TYR A 159 -9.89 1.88 20.60
C TYR A 159 -8.66 1.38 21.35
N ASP A 160 -8.50 0.07 21.47
CA ASP A 160 -7.34 -0.57 22.13
C ASP A 160 -6.43 -1.25 21.10
N VAL A 161 -5.37 -0.54 20.71
CA VAL A 161 -4.34 -1.02 19.79
C VAL A 161 -3.69 -2.31 20.31
N SER A 162 -3.50 -2.46 21.63
CA SER A 162 -2.89 -3.67 22.19
C SER A 162 -3.79 -4.87 22.00
N LYS A 163 -5.11 -4.69 22.23
CA LYS A 163 -6.11 -5.75 22.03
C LYS A 163 -6.17 -6.19 20.57
N ILE A 164 -6.14 -5.25 19.62
CA ILE A 164 -6.17 -5.54 18.17
C ILE A 164 -4.93 -6.33 17.76
N LEU A 165 -3.74 -5.87 18.17
CA LEU A 165 -2.49 -6.56 17.85
C LEU A 165 -2.41 -7.95 18.48
N ASN A 166 -2.85 -8.11 19.74
CA ASN A 166 -2.91 -9.42 20.37
C ASN A 166 -3.89 -10.36 19.66
N LYS A 167 -5.09 -9.87 19.28
CA LYS A 167 -6.05 -10.64 18.47
C LYS A 167 -5.42 -11.08 17.15
N PHE A 168 -4.76 -10.17 16.44
CA PHE A 168 -4.05 -10.47 15.19
C PHE A 168 -3.01 -11.58 15.38
N ILE A 169 -2.20 -11.49 16.43
CA ILE A 169 -1.18 -12.51 16.73
C ILE A 169 -1.82 -13.86 17.07
N ASP A 170 -2.77 -13.87 18.00
CA ASP A 170 -3.36 -15.11 18.51
C ASP A 170 -4.13 -15.84 17.40
N VAL A 171 -4.88 -15.11 16.56
CA VAL A 171 -5.54 -15.69 15.39
C VAL A 171 -4.52 -16.25 14.41
N GLY A 172 -3.46 -15.51 14.07
CA GLY A 172 -2.42 -16.00 13.17
C GLY A 172 -1.68 -17.23 13.69
N VAL A 173 -1.40 -17.30 15.00
CA VAL A 173 -0.77 -18.47 15.62
C VAL A 173 -1.70 -19.68 15.54
N ASN A 174 -2.95 -19.53 15.96
CA ASN A 174 -3.93 -20.62 15.95
C ASN A 174 -4.17 -21.15 14.53
N GLN A 175 -4.22 -20.24 13.56
CA GLN A 175 -4.37 -20.56 12.16
C GLN A 175 -3.19 -21.36 11.61
N ASN A 176 -1.95 -20.93 11.86
CA ASN A 176 -0.77 -21.71 11.44
C ASN A 176 -0.71 -23.06 12.16
N VAL A 177 -1.06 -23.13 13.44
CA VAL A 177 -1.12 -24.42 14.17
C VAL A 177 -2.12 -25.37 13.49
N PHE A 178 -3.31 -24.89 13.17
CA PHE A 178 -4.27 -25.68 12.40
C PHE A 178 -3.71 -26.15 11.06
N LEU A 179 -3.01 -25.28 10.32
CA LEU A 179 -2.38 -25.60 9.05
C LEU A 179 -1.27 -26.65 9.15
N THR A 180 -0.56 -26.73 10.27
CA THR A 180 0.41 -27.82 10.51
C THR A 180 -0.25 -29.20 10.56
N ILE A 181 -1.54 -29.25 10.90
CA ILE A 181 -2.31 -30.49 11.02
C ILE A 181 -2.90 -30.86 9.64
N VAL A 182 -3.43 -29.88 8.89
CA VAL A 182 -4.17 -30.16 7.65
C VAL A 182 -3.33 -30.11 6.37
N ASP A 183 -2.16 -29.44 6.38
CA ASP A 183 -1.24 -29.36 5.22
C ASP A 183 0.22 -29.56 5.66
N TYR A 184 0.56 -30.82 5.97
CA TYR A 184 1.90 -31.17 6.43
C TYR A 184 3.01 -30.82 5.41
N SER A 185 2.68 -30.71 4.12
CA SER A 185 3.63 -30.42 3.05
C SER A 185 4.36 -29.08 3.21
N LYS A 186 3.79 -28.14 3.99
CA LYS A 186 4.37 -26.82 4.27
C LYS A 186 4.69 -26.59 5.75
N LEU A 187 4.83 -27.66 6.54
CA LEU A 187 5.06 -27.58 7.99
C LEU A 187 6.17 -26.61 8.39
N ALA A 188 7.32 -26.65 7.69
CA ALA A 188 8.45 -25.77 7.99
C ALA A 188 8.09 -24.28 7.86
N ARG A 189 7.27 -23.92 6.87
CA ARG A 189 6.79 -22.56 6.67
C ARG A 189 5.85 -22.13 7.79
N TYR A 190 4.84 -22.94 8.11
CA TYR A 190 3.89 -22.60 9.17
C TYR A 190 4.57 -22.47 10.54
N ASN A 191 5.54 -23.35 10.83
CA ASN A 191 6.36 -23.22 12.04
C ASN A 191 7.19 -21.93 12.06
N LYS A 192 7.75 -21.52 10.93
CA LYS A 192 8.45 -20.24 10.80
C LYS A 192 7.52 -19.06 11.09
N ASP A 193 6.31 -19.05 10.53
CA ASP A 193 5.31 -18.00 10.74
C ASP A 193 4.88 -17.93 12.22
N ILE A 194 4.65 -19.08 12.88
CA ILE A 194 4.37 -19.16 14.33
C ILE A 194 5.50 -18.53 15.14
N ILE A 195 6.76 -18.85 14.82
CA ILE A 195 7.92 -18.29 15.52
C ILE A 195 7.96 -16.76 15.35
N GLN A 196 7.71 -16.24 14.14
CA GLN A 196 7.70 -14.80 13.88
C GLN A 196 6.56 -14.10 14.62
N LEU A 197 5.36 -14.67 14.66
CA LEU A 197 4.23 -14.14 15.42
C LEU A 197 4.50 -14.12 16.93
N LYS A 198 5.14 -15.16 17.48
CA LYS A 198 5.57 -15.18 18.88
C LYS A 198 6.66 -14.14 19.16
N LYS A 199 7.61 -13.95 18.23
CA LYS A 199 8.61 -12.88 18.31
C LYS A 199 7.92 -11.51 18.34
N PHE A 200 6.92 -11.32 17.50
CA PHE A 200 6.13 -10.09 17.47
C PHE A 200 5.41 -9.86 18.81
N LYS A 201 4.77 -10.89 19.39
CA LYS A 201 4.17 -10.82 20.72
C LYS A 201 5.15 -10.34 21.78
N ASN A 202 6.34 -10.93 21.81
CA ASN A 202 7.39 -10.56 22.75
C ASN A 202 7.88 -9.13 22.57
N LEU A 203 7.91 -8.62 21.33
CA LEU A 203 8.24 -7.23 21.05
C LEU A 203 7.17 -6.26 21.58
N LEU A 204 5.88 -6.62 21.47
CA LEU A 204 4.79 -5.77 21.99
C LEU A 204 4.74 -5.70 23.53
N LEU A 205 5.35 -6.67 24.22
CA LEU A 205 5.53 -6.65 25.66
C LEU A 205 6.66 -5.70 26.09
N LYS A 206 7.60 -5.40 25.19
CA LYS A 206 8.65 -4.41 25.45
C LYS A 206 8.07 -3.01 25.25
N ASN A 207 8.15 -2.15 26.27
CA ASN A 207 7.61 -0.78 26.22
C ASN A 207 8.42 0.19 25.32
N ASN A 208 9.33 -0.30 24.49
CA ASN A 208 10.23 0.52 23.68
C ASN A 208 9.76 0.72 22.22
N ILE A 209 8.68 0.07 21.79
CA ILE A 209 8.15 0.22 20.43
C ILE A 209 6.73 0.79 20.46
N SER A 210 6.45 1.74 19.57
CA SER A 210 5.10 2.28 19.37
C SER A 210 4.18 1.21 18.79
N LYS A 211 3.20 0.76 19.57
CA LYS A 211 2.15 -0.18 19.12
C LYS A 211 1.35 0.39 17.95
N ASN A 212 1.12 1.69 17.91
CA ASN A 212 0.43 2.36 16.80
C ASN A 212 1.21 2.19 15.50
N LYS A 213 2.53 2.39 15.53
CA LYS A 213 3.39 2.18 14.36
C LYS A 213 3.42 0.71 13.92
N MET A 214 3.36 -0.24 14.87
CA MET A 214 3.26 -1.67 14.52
C MET A 214 1.92 -2.01 13.87
N LEU A 215 0.82 -1.43 14.33
CA LEU A 215 -0.48 -1.63 13.70
C LEU A 215 -0.50 -1.05 12.28
N ASP A 216 0.07 0.14 12.07
CA ASP A 216 0.21 0.71 10.73
C ASP A 216 1.07 -0.14 9.81
N LEU A 217 2.16 -0.72 10.31
CA LEU A 217 3.01 -1.62 9.53
C LEU A 217 2.19 -2.79 8.97
N ILE A 218 1.38 -3.42 9.83
CA ILE A 218 0.49 -4.51 9.42
C ILE A 218 -0.51 -3.97 8.41
N PHE A 219 -1.21 -2.89 8.75
CA PHE A 219 -2.24 -2.30 7.90
C PHE A 219 -1.72 -1.98 6.50
N LEU A 220 -0.54 -1.34 6.39
CA LEU A 220 0.13 -1.02 5.13
C LEU A 220 0.45 -2.26 4.29
N GLY A 221 1.05 -3.28 4.92
CA GLY A 221 1.35 -4.55 4.23
C GLY A 221 0.08 -5.20 3.67
N GLN A 222 -1.00 -5.18 4.45
CA GLN A 222 -2.27 -5.74 4.00
C GLN A 222 -2.96 -4.89 2.93
N MET A 223 -2.90 -3.55 3.01
CA MET A 223 -3.41 -2.63 1.98
C MET A 223 -2.69 -2.85 0.65
N ALA A 224 -1.36 -2.95 0.66
CA ALA A 224 -0.59 -3.23 -0.54
C ALA A 224 -0.94 -4.60 -1.12
N GLY A 225 -1.10 -5.62 -0.26
CA GLY A 225 -1.50 -6.97 -0.68
C GLY A 225 -2.89 -6.98 -1.33
N TYR A 226 -3.85 -6.28 -0.72
CA TYR A 226 -5.17 -6.04 -1.31
C TYR A 226 -5.08 -5.38 -2.67
N MET A 227 -4.31 -4.29 -2.77
CA MET A 227 -4.21 -3.51 -4.00
C MET A 227 -3.61 -4.33 -5.13
N VAL A 228 -2.50 -5.00 -4.89
CA VAL A 228 -1.87 -5.88 -5.89
C VAL A 228 -2.82 -6.99 -6.33
N SER A 229 -3.49 -7.67 -5.39
CA SER A 229 -4.46 -8.72 -5.72
C SER A 229 -5.61 -8.19 -6.55
N ASN A 230 -6.25 -7.09 -6.12
CA ASN A 230 -7.39 -6.51 -6.83
C ASN A 230 -7.00 -6.07 -8.26
N LEU A 231 -5.84 -5.45 -8.42
CA LEU A 231 -5.33 -5.01 -9.71
C LEU A 231 -4.94 -6.18 -10.63
N ALA A 232 -4.25 -7.18 -10.08
CA ALA A 232 -3.86 -8.38 -10.83
C ALA A 232 -5.08 -9.17 -11.32
N VAL A 233 -6.07 -9.31 -10.44
CA VAL A 233 -7.35 -9.95 -10.75
C VAL A 233 -8.05 -9.24 -11.90
N ARG A 234 -8.21 -7.92 -11.82
CA ARG A 234 -8.90 -7.13 -12.85
C ARG A 234 -8.18 -7.13 -14.20
N HIS A 235 -6.86 -7.13 -14.19
CA HIS A 235 -6.06 -7.15 -15.40
C HIS A 235 -5.98 -8.55 -16.04
N GLY A 236 -5.97 -9.61 -15.22
CA GLY A 236 -5.95 -11.03 -15.62
C GLY A 236 -4.63 -11.56 -16.19
N LYS A 237 -3.79 -10.68 -16.76
CA LYS A 237 -2.57 -11.06 -17.52
C LYS A 237 -1.25 -10.53 -16.94
N ILE A 238 -1.23 -10.14 -15.67
CA ILE A 238 0.02 -9.69 -15.04
C ILE A 238 0.96 -10.90 -14.90
N GLU A 239 2.22 -10.72 -15.28
CA GLU A 239 3.31 -11.70 -15.09
C GLU A 239 4.21 -11.29 -13.91
N THR A 240 4.39 -9.99 -13.69
CA THR A 240 5.22 -9.47 -12.60
C THR A 240 4.57 -8.23 -11.99
N PHE A 241 4.48 -8.21 -10.66
CA PHE A 241 4.08 -7.04 -9.88
C PHE A 241 5.19 -6.69 -8.90
N CYS A 242 5.65 -5.44 -8.92
CA CYS A 242 6.65 -4.95 -7.98
C CYS A 242 6.05 -3.87 -7.08
N TRP A 243 6.14 -4.03 -5.76
CA TRP A 243 5.84 -2.98 -4.80
C TRP A 243 7.14 -2.40 -4.23
N ILE A 244 7.30 -1.08 -4.35
CA ILE A 244 8.44 -0.31 -3.85
C ILE A 244 7.90 0.75 -2.90
N SER A 245 8.26 0.63 -1.63
CA SER A 245 7.94 1.63 -0.61
C SER A 245 9.09 2.61 -0.41
N ASP A 246 8.81 3.84 0.01
CA ASP A 246 9.83 4.76 0.50
C ASP A 246 10.57 4.18 1.73
N LYS A 247 11.75 4.76 2.04
CA LYS A 247 12.57 4.57 3.25
C LYS A 247 11.80 4.97 4.50
N ASP A 248 10.78 4.22 4.84
CA ASP A 248 10.10 4.47 6.08
C ASP A 248 10.76 3.77 7.25
N ALA A 249 10.72 4.46 8.38
CA ALA A 249 10.96 3.91 9.72
C ALA A 249 10.19 2.59 9.95
N PHE A 250 9.12 2.33 9.20
CA PHE A 250 8.38 1.06 9.19
C PHE A 250 9.23 -0.12 8.72
N PHE A 251 9.98 0.01 7.63
CA PHE A 251 10.90 -1.04 7.18
C PHE A 251 12.12 -1.15 8.10
N GLU A 252 12.58 -0.05 8.70
CA GLU A 252 13.70 -0.08 9.64
C GLU A 252 13.35 -0.73 10.98
N ILE A 253 12.22 -0.34 11.60
CA ILE A 253 11.66 -1.01 12.80
C ILE A 253 11.49 -2.49 12.51
N ASN A 254 11.09 -2.83 11.30
CA ASN A 254 10.87 -4.21 10.92
C ASN A 254 12.18 -4.98 10.73
N GLN A 255 13.16 -4.44 9.99
CA GLN A 255 14.47 -5.08 9.81
C GLN A 255 15.24 -5.24 11.12
N SER A 256 15.24 -4.23 11.99
CA SER A 256 15.97 -4.26 13.26
C SER A 256 15.44 -5.32 14.23
N ASN A 257 14.14 -5.64 14.13
CA ASN A 257 13.47 -6.53 15.06
C ASN A 257 13.17 -7.92 14.47
N PHE A 258 13.00 -8.06 13.16
CA PHE A 258 12.62 -9.31 12.49
C PHE A 258 13.71 -9.86 11.56
N GLY A 259 14.76 -9.09 11.30
CA GLY A 259 15.88 -9.45 10.42
C GLY A 259 15.72 -8.88 9.01
N THR A 260 16.83 -8.75 8.29
CA THR A 260 16.88 -8.23 6.92
C THR A 260 16.22 -9.18 5.92
N ASP A 261 16.29 -10.47 6.17
CA ASP A 261 15.90 -11.51 5.21
C ASP A 261 14.43 -11.94 5.36
N ASN A 262 13.77 -11.54 6.45
CA ASN A 262 12.37 -11.91 6.70
C ASN A 262 11.59 -10.88 7.54
N PRO A 263 11.43 -9.64 7.03
CA PRO A 263 10.70 -8.59 7.73
C PRO A 263 9.18 -8.87 7.73
N LEU A 264 8.51 -8.68 8.88
CA LEU A 264 7.08 -8.92 9.14
C LEU A 264 6.14 -8.37 8.05
N ILE A 265 6.34 -7.12 7.60
CA ILE A 265 5.58 -6.50 6.50
C ILE A 265 5.57 -7.33 5.21
N ILE A 266 6.67 -8.02 4.86
CA ILE A 266 6.73 -8.86 3.67
C ILE A 266 5.85 -10.10 3.87
N ASP A 267 5.90 -10.71 5.05
CA ASP A 267 5.07 -11.87 5.38
C ASP A 267 3.59 -11.49 5.41
N VAL A 268 3.24 -10.36 6.04
CA VAL A 268 1.88 -9.83 6.09
C VAL A 268 1.37 -9.50 4.69
N PHE A 269 2.17 -8.81 3.88
CA PHE A 269 1.85 -8.48 2.50
C PHE A 269 1.61 -9.72 1.65
N GLY A 270 2.55 -10.68 1.67
CA GLY A 270 2.46 -11.91 0.90
C GLY A 270 1.28 -12.77 1.32
N ALA A 271 1.01 -12.85 2.63
CA ALA A 271 -0.17 -13.54 3.15
C ALA A 271 -1.45 -12.84 2.68
N SER A 272 -1.57 -11.53 2.85
CA SER A 272 -2.72 -10.76 2.39
C SER A 272 -2.98 -10.91 0.90
N ASN A 273 -1.95 -10.75 0.07
CA ASN A 273 -2.06 -10.97 -1.37
C ASN A 273 -2.59 -12.37 -1.67
N HIS A 274 -2.06 -13.40 -1.01
CA HIS A 274 -2.54 -14.75 -1.21
C HIS A 274 -4.02 -14.92 -0.84
N TYR A 275 -4.45 -14.46 0.33
CA TYR A 275 -5.85 -14.57 0.72
C TYR A 275 -6.77 -13.89 -0.27
N PHE A 276 -6.46 -12.64 -0.62
CA PHE A 276 -7.33 -11.90 -1.51
C PHE A 276 -7.45 -12.61 -2.86
N ASN A 277 -6.37 -13.15 -3.43
CA ASN A 277 -6.47 -13.96 -4.65
C ASN A 277 -7.29 -15.26 -4.46
N GLU A 278 -7.19 -15.95 -3.32
CA GLU A 278 -8.01 -17.15 -3.05
C GLU A 278 -9.52 -16.83 -2.98
N PHE A 279 -9.90 -15.66 -2.44
CA PHE A 279 -11.30 -15.25 -2.31
C PHE A 279 -11.86 -14.59 -3.56
N TYR A 280 -11.00 -13.92 -4.33
CA TYR A 280 -11.32 -13.45 -5.65
C TYR A 280 -11.25 -14.64 -6.61
N GLU A 281 -12.28 -15.48 -6.67
CA GLU A 281 -12.34 -16.64 -7.59
C GLU A 281 -12.49 -16.27 -9.07
N TYR A 282 -11.70 -15.31 -9.53
CA TYR A 282 -11.65 -15.04 -10.94
C TYR A 282 -10.89 -16.21 -11.57
N ALA A 283 -11.63 -16.98 -12.36
CA ALA A 283 -11.17 -18.18 -13.02
C ALA A 283 -9.96 -17.96 -13.96
N ASP A 284 -9.57 -16.71 -14.20
CA ASP A 284 -8.66 -16.29 -15.27
C ASP A 284 -7.43 -15.49 -14.78
N VAL A 285 -7.13 -15.47 -13.47
CA VAL A 285 -5.90 -14.79 -12.99
C VAL A 285 -4.69 -15.66 -13.24
N SER A 286 -3.80 -15.20 -14.13
CA SER A 286 -2.52 -15.86 -14.36
C SER A 286 -1.64 -15.77 -13.10
N PRO A 287 -0.92 -16.84 -12.71
CA PRO A 287 0.11 -16.73 -11.68
C PRO A 287 1.11 -15.62 -12.04
N TYR A 288 1.51 -14.81 -11.05
CA TYR A 288 2.45 -13.72 -11.24
C TYR A 288 3.55 -13.73 -10.17
N GLU A 289 4.71 -13.21 -10.58
CA GLU A 289 5.84 -12.98 -9.69
C GLU A 289 5.61 -11.71 -8.87
N LEU A 290 5.78 -11.82 -7.55
CA LEU A 290 5.65 -10.71 -6.62
C LEU A 290 7.03 -10.27 -6.13
N LEU A 291 7.36 -9.02 -6.41
CA LEU A 291 8.60 -8.38 -5.99
C LEU A 291 8.29 -7.30 -4.97
N ILE A 292 9.07 -7.24 -3.90
CA ILE A 292 8.95 -6.22 -2.86
C ILE A 292 10.32 -5.59 -2.63
N GLY A 293 10.35 -4.26 -2.50
CA GLY A 293 11.57 -3.51 -2.31
C GLY A 293 11.36 -2.23 -1.53
N THR A 294 12.47 -1.61 -1.16
CA THR A 294 12.51 -0.26 -0.60
C THR A 294 13.59 0.54 -1.31
N THR A 295 13.51 1.87 -1.24
CA THR A 295 14.53 2.75 -1.83
C THR A 295 15.87 2.73 -1.06
N LYS A 296 15.94 2.08 0.12
CA LYS A 296 17.14 2.00 0.97
C LYS A 296 18.39 1.51 0.22
N ASN A 297 18.22 0.57 -0.70
CA ASN A 297 19.34 -0.07 -1.42
C ASN A 297 19.42 0.35 -2.90
N ILE A 298 18.55 1.26 -3.36
CA ILE A 298 18.50 1.69 -4.76
C ILE A 298 18.24 3.19 -4.85
N GLU A 299 19.33 3.96 -4.93
CA GLU A 299 19.29 5.42 -4.96
C GLU A 299 18.42 5.98 -6.09
N PHE A 300 18.44 5.37 -7.28
CA PHE A 300 17.63 5.88 -8.39
C PHE A 300 16.11 5.75 -8.13
N LEU A 301 15.67 4.85 -7.24
CA LEU A 301 14.24 4.73 -6.90
C LEU A 301 13.75 5.90 -6.05
N ASP A 302 14.65 6.62 -5.36
CA ASP A 302 14.29 7.86 -4.65
C ASP A 302 13.68 8.88 -5.63
N GLU A 303 14.08 8.87 -6.90
CA GLU A 303 13.51 9.74 -7.94
C GLU A 303 12.03 9.43 -8.21
N ILE A 304 11.67 8.15 -8.24
CA ILE A 304 10.29 7.74 -8.56
C ILE A 304 9.36 7.95 -7.37
N ILE A 305 9.84 7.71 -6.14
CA ILE A 305 9.08 7.92 -4.90
C ILE A 305 8.64 9.38 -4.68
N LYS A 306 9.28 10.36 -5.34
CA LYS A 306 8.80 11.74 -5.27
C LYS A 306 7.40 11.94 -5.83
N ILE A 307 6.91 11.05 -6.69
CA ILE A 307 5.52 11.12 -7.18
C ILE A 307 4.54 10.88 -6.01
N PRO A 308 4.56 9.73 -5.30
CA PRO A 308 3.70 9.55 -4.13
C PRO A 308 3.98 10.56 -3.01
N ASP A 309 5.20 11.07 -2.82
CA ASP A 309 5.52 12.15 -1.85
C ASP A 309 4.76 13.45 -2.14
N TYR A 310 4.68 13.88 -3.40
CA TYR A 310 3.92 15.09 -3.75
C TYR A 310 2.44 14.93 -3.47
N LEU A 311 1.88 13.76 -3.80
CA LEU A 311 0.47 13.45 -3.57
C LEU A 311 0.16 13.35 -2.07
N ALA A 312 1.01 12.63 -1.31
CA ALA A 312 0.87 12.48 0.13
C ALA A 312 1.02 13.83 0.84
N GLY A 313 2.07 14.59 0.51
CA GLY A 313 2.39 15.87 1.14
C GLY A 313 1.32 16.93 0.93
N ALA A 314 0.71 17.01 -0.26
CA ALA A 314 -0.37 17.95 -0.52
C ALA A 314 -1.63 17.63 0.30
N LEU A 315 -2.03 16.36 0.33
CA LEU A 315 -3.19 15.91 1.11
C LEU A 315 -2.96 15.96 2.62
N ALA A 316 -1.72 15.75 3.10
CA ALA A 316 -1.39 15.84 4.51
C ALA A 316 -1.55 17.27 5.03
N ASP A 317 -1.23 18.25 4.19
CA ASP A 317 -1.35 19.68 4.51
C ASP A 317 -2.79 20.21 4.42
N TRP A 318 -3.61 19.59 3.56
CA TRP A 318 -4.95 20.06 3.26
C TRP A 318 -5.90 19.96 4.46
N ASP A 319 -6.36 21.10 4.95
CA ASP A 319 -7.46 21.16 5.90
C ASP A 319 -8.77 20.99 5.14
N TYR A 320 -9.19 19.74 4.95
CA TYR A 320 -10.41 19.42 4.21
C TYR A 320 -11.70 19.94 4.86
N LYS A 321 -11.67 20.31 6.16
CA LYS A 321 -12.83 20.92 6.83
C LYS A 321 -13.00 22.39 6.46
N ASN A 322 -11.89 23.12 6.45
CA ASN A 322 -11.86 24.54 6.12
C ASN A 322 -11.56 24.80 4.63
N ASN A 323 -11.36 23.73 3.85
CA ASN A 323 -10.93 23.73 2.47
C ASN A 323 -9.73 24.68 2.24
N SER A 324 -8.64 24.49 2.99
CA SER A 324 -7.47 25.38 2.96
C SER A 324 -6.15 24.63 3.05
N THR A 325 -5.06 25.29 2.67
CA THR A 325 -3.69 24.76 2.76
C THR A 325 -2.77 25.79 3.40
N SER A 326 -1.60 25.36 3.89
CA SER A 326 -0.63 26.23 4.57
C SER A 326 0.09 27.21 3.63
N SER A 327 0.05 26.97 2.31
CA SER A 327 0.75 27.80 1.34
C SER A 327 0.15 27.72 -0.06
N ILE A 328 0.34 28.79 -0.84
CA ILE A 328 -0.03 28.86 -2.26
C ILE A 328 0.58 27.71 -3.06
N LYS A 329 1.80 27.31 -2.70
CA LYS A 329 2.51 26.18 -3.30
C LYS A 329 1.72 24.88 -3.12
N ILE A 330 1.30 24.57 -1.89
CA ILE A 330 0.56 23.33 -1.63
C ILE A 330 -0.84 23.40 -2.24
N ASN A 331 -1.51 24.56 -2.15
CA ASN A 331 -2.79 24.77 -2.83
C ASN A 331 -2.71 24.38 -4.31
N ARG A 332 -1.66 24.86 -4.98
CA ARG A 332 -1.48 24.60 -6.40
C ARG A 332 -1.24 23.13 -6.74
N ILE A 333 -0.49 22.40 -5.91
CA ILE A 333 -0.34 20.94 -6.08
C ILE A 333 -1.70 20.24 -5.91
N LEU A 334 -2.48 20.65 -4.90
CA LEU A 334 -3.81 20.11 -4.66
C LEU A 334 -4.75 20.37 -5.84
N GLU A 335 -4.79 21.60 -6.36
CA GLU A 335 -5.62 21.98 -7.50
C GLU A 335 -5.22 21.29 -8.81
N GLU A 336 -3.92 21.15 -9.07
CA GLU A 336 -3.43 20.61 -10.35
C GLU A 336 -3.40 19.08 -10.38
N LEU A 337 -3.18 18.41 -9.24
CA LEU A 337 -3.06 16.95 -9.20
C LEU A 337 -4.31 16.27 -8.65
N HIS A 338 -4.96 16.83 -7.63
CA HIS A 338 -6.07 16.16 -6.96
C HIS A 338 -7.44 16.67 -7.39
N ALA A 339 -7.60 17.98 -7.60
CA ALA A 339 -8.90 18.54 -7.90
C ALA A 339 -9.39 18.13 -9.30
N ASN A 340 -10.62 17.62 -9.38
CA ASN A 340 -11.25 17.12 -10.61
C ASN A 340 -10.39 16.11 -11.40
N SER A 341 -9.53 15.37 -10.70
CA SER A 341 -8.62 14.43 -11.33
C SER A 341 -9.28 13.08 -11.58
N THR A 342 -9.14 12.57 -12.80
CA THR A 342 -9.62 11.23 -13.16
C THR A 342 -8.61 10.14 -12.85
N LYS A 343 -7.40 10.47 -12.40
CA LYS A 343 -6.31 9.51 -12.17
C LYS A 343 -5.75 9.50 -10.75
N HIS A 344 -6.12 10.48 -9.94
CA HIS A 344 -5.65 10.61 -8.56
C HIS A 344 -6.84 10.41 -7.62
N LEU A 345 -7.14 9.14 -7.35
CA LEU A 345 -8.29 8.74 -6.53
C LEU A 345 -7.94 8.96 -5.05
N SER A 346 -8.58 9.95 -4.43
CA SER A 346 -8.41 10.26 -3.01
C SER A 346 -9.57 9.71 -2.20
N TYR A 347 -9.27 9.01 -1.10
CA TYR A 347 -10.24 8.36 -0.23
C TYR A 347 -10.10 8.87 1.19
N LYS A 348 -11.22 9.10 1.86
CA LYS A 348 -11.25 9.30 3.31
C LYS A 348 -11.37 7.96 3.98
N LEU A 349 -10.44 7.66 4.89
CA LEU A 349 -10.39 6.41 5.63
C LEU A 349 -10.52 6.68 7.13
N ASP A 350 -11.69 6.34 7.67
CA ASP A 350 -12.02 6.53 9.08
C ASP A 350 -11.94 5.19 9.83
N ILE A 351 -10.99 5.07 10.76
CA ILE A 351 -10.88 3.89 11.62
C ILE A 351 -11.89 3.99 12.77
N LEU A 352 -12.75 3.00 12.96
CA LEU A 352 -13.82 3.02 13.97
C LEU A 352 -13.36 2.46 15.33
N PRO A 353 -13.94 2.89 16.46
CA PRO A 353 -13.54 2.46 17.81
C PRO A 353 -13.53 0.94 18.03
N GLU A 354 -14.44 0.23 17.39
CA GLU A 354 -14.62 -1.23 17.46
C GLU A 354 -13.61 -2.03 16.62
N GLY A 355 -12.71 -1.34 15.90
CA GLY A 355 -11.70 -1.97 15.03
C GLY A 355 -12.13 -2.14 13.57
N GLY A 356 -13.35 -1.70 13.21
CA GLY A 356 -13.77 -1.57 11.82
C GLY A 356 -13.21 -0.31 11.15
N CYS A 357 -13.56 -0.05 9.90
CA CYS A 357 -13.32 1.25 9.27
C CYS A 357 -14.39 1.60 8.23
N ASN A 358 -14.44 2.87 7.84
CA ASN A 358 -15.22 3.34 6.70
C ASN A 358 -14.26 3.95 5.67
N CYS A 359 -14.52 3.68 4.38
CA CYS A 359 -13.71 4.22 3.29
C CYS A 359 -14.63 4.80 2.21
N GLY A 360 -14.43 6.07 1.86
CA GLY A 360 -15.24 6.77 0.86
C GLY A 360 -14.38 7.59 -0.08
N LEU A 361 -14.73 7.61 -1.37
CA LEU A 361 -14.09 8.50 -2.34
C LEU A 361 -14.35 9.97 -1.95
N MET A 362 -13.33 10.81 -2.06
CA MET A 362 -13.39 12.23 -1.77
C MET A 362 -13.51 13.02 -3.07
N ASP A 363 -14.49 13.92 -3.13
CA ASP A 363 -14.56 14.94 -4.17
C ASP A 363 -13.74 16.16 -3.74
N ILE A 364 -12.56 16.31 -4.34
CA ILE A 364 -11.67 17.45 -4.11
C ILE A 364 -12.02 18.50 -5.16
N ILE A 365 -12.67 19.58 -4.71
CA ILE A 365 -13.05 20.70 -5.56
C ILE A 365 -11.95 21.76 -5.48
N LYS A 366 -11.74 22.50 -6.57
CA LYS A 366 -10.78 23.61 -6.60
C LYS A 366 -11.05 24.57 -5.44
N LEU A 367 -9.98 25.01 -4.78
CA LEU A 367 -10.10 26.08 -3.79
C LEU A 367 -10.48 27.35 -4.56
N GLU A 368 -11.56 28.02 -4.14
CA GLU A 368 -11.80 29.37 -4.63
C GLU A 368 -10.60 30.22 -4.24
N LYS A 369 -10.09 31.02 -5.19
CA LYS A 369 -9.01 31.97 -4.89
C LYS A 369 -9.52 32.88 -3.79
N ASN A 370 -9.06 32.68 -2.56
CA ASN A 370 -9.19 33.71 -1.55
C ASN A 370 -8.57 34.99 -2.13
N PRO A 371 -9.33 36.09 -2.27
CA PRO A 371 -8.73 37.35 -2.64
C PRO A 371 -7.71 37.68 -1.54
N LEU A 372 -6.45 37.79 -1.94
CA LEU A 372 -5.34 38.21 -1.09
C LEU A 372 -5.61 39.58 -0.46
#